data_AF-A0A529NA38-F1
#
_entry.id   AF-A0A529NA38-F1
#
_cell.length_a   1.000
_cell.length_b   1.000
_cell.length_c   1.000
_cell.angle_alpha   90.00
_cell.angle_beta   90.00
_cell.angle_gamma   90.00
#
_symmetry.space_group_name_H-M   'P 1'
#
loop_
_entity.id
_entity.type
_entity.pdbx_description
1 polymer ?
#
loop_
_entity_poly.entity_id
_entity_poly.type
_entity_poly.pdbx_seq_one_letter_code
_entity_poly.pdbx_strand_id
1 'polypeptide(L)'
;KNGELTSDRLGQFWLEVQAESLGPAIKLREGYEVFWTYIPHFIHSPFYVYAYAFGDCLVNSLYAVYQNAERGFQEKYFAMLRAGGTKHHSELLAP
;
A
#
# COMPACT_ATOMS: atom_id res chain seq x y z
N LYS A 1 0.75 -6.53 -32.38
CA LYS A 1 0.76 -6.34 -30.91
C LYS A 1 2.22 -6.14 -30.53
N ASN A 2 2.55 -4.99 -29.95
CA ASN A 2 3.92 -4.63 -29.53
C ASN A 2 4.47 -5.76 -28.65
N GLY A 3 5.70 -6.20 -28.88
CA GLY A 3 6.27 -7.43 -28.32
C GLY A 3 6.27 -7.54 -26.79
N GLU A 4 6.90 -8.60 -26.28
CA GLU A 4 7.02 -8.83 -24.84
C GLU A 4 7.75 -7.68 -24.13
N LEU A 5 7.39 -7.45 -22.87
CA LEU A 5 8.02 -6.41 -22.05
C LEU A 5 9.41 -6.89 -21.62
N THR A 6 10.46 -6.18 -22.04
CA THR A 6 11.84 -6.53 -21.71
C THR A 6 12.19 -6.16 -20.27
N SER A 7 13.19 -6.84 -19.70
CA SER A 7 13.77 -6.50 -18.39
C SER A 7 14.24 -5.05 -18.33
N ASP A 8 14.83 -4.55 -19.41
CA ASP A 8 15.32 -3.17 -19.50
C ASP A 8 14.17 -2.17 -19.40
N ARG A 9 13.02 -2.49 -20.01
CA ARG A 9 11.84 -1.63 -19.94
C ARG A 9 11.20 -1.66 -18.55
N LEU A 10 11.20 -2.81 -17.88
CA LEU A 10 10.79 -2.91 -16.47
C LEU A 10 11.71 -2.10 -15.55
N GLY A 11 13.02 -2.18 -15.77
CA GLY A 11 14.00 -1.39 -15.01
C GLY A 11 13.83 0.11 -15.20
N GLN A 12 13.47 0.56 -16.41
CA GLN A 12 13.12 1.96 -16.68
C GLN A 12 11.89 2.40 -15.87
N PHE A 13 10.80 1.63 -15.91
CA PHE A 13 9.60 1.95 -15.12
C PHE A 13 9.89 1.97 -13.62
N TRP A 14 10.71 1.03 -13.14
CA TRP A 14 11.14 1.02 -11.74
C TRP A 14 11.88 2.31 -11.38
N LEU A 15 12.87 2.72 -12.17
CA LEU A 15 13.60 3.97 -11.91
C LEU A 15 12.71 5.21 -11.97
N GLU A 16 11.79 5.29 -12.95
CA GLU A 16 10.85 6.40 -13.09
C GLU A 16 9.98 6.56 -11.84
N VAL A 17 9.33 5.48 -11.39
CA VAL A 17 8.47 5.49 -10.20
C VAL A 17 9.26 5.78 -8.92
N GLN A 18 10.47 5.24 -8.79
CA GLN A 18 11.33 5.49 -7.63
C GLN A 18 11.79 6.95 -7.56
N ALA A 19 12.13 7.56 -8.70
CA ALA A 19 12.52 8.97 -8.76
C ALA A 19 11.35 9.89 -8.39
N GLU A 20 10.14 9.60 -8.87
CA GLU A 20 8.92 10.33 -8.50
C GLU A 20 8.62 10.19 -7.00
N SER A 21 8.71 8.97 -6.46
CA SER A 21 8.31 8.67 -5.08
C SER A 21 9.31 9.19 -4.03
N LEU A 22 10.62 9.08 -4.30
CA LEU A 22 11.68 9.46 -3.35
C LEU A 22 12.11 10.92 -3.49
N GLY A 23 11.82 11.53 -4.62
CA GLY A 23 12.18 12.92 -4.92
C GLY A 23 13.69 13.13 -5.15
N PRO A 24 14.09 14.38 -5.44
CA PRO A 24 15.43 14.70 -5.92
C PRO A 24 16.53 14.60 -4.83
N ALA A 25 16.15 14.49 -3.56
CA ALA A 25 17.10 14.35 -2.45
C ALA A 25 17.81 12.99 -2.46
N ILE A 26 17.20 11.97 -3.08
CA ILE A 26 17.76 10.62 -3.15
C ILE A 26 18.38 10.38 -4.53
N LYS A 27 19.68 10.08 -4.54
CA LYS A 27 20.40 9.69 -5.76
C LYS A 27 20.27 8.19 -5.98
N LEU A 28 19.52 7.78 -7.00
CA LEU A 28 19.50 6.40 -7.49
C LEU A 28 20.84 6.08 -8.16
N ARG A 29 21.52 5.04 -7.69
CA ARG A 29 22.85 4.64 -8.21
C ARG A 29 22.69 3.61 -9.32
N GLU A 30 23.75 3.43 -10.10
CA GLU A 30 23.87 2.34 -11.07
C GLU A 30 23.61 0.98 -10.39
N GLY A 31 22.86 0.10 -11.07
CA GLY A 31 22.41 -1.18 -10.53
C GLY A 31 21.07 -1.11 -9.80
N TYR A 32 20.52 0.09 -9.54
CA TYR A 32 19.23 0.23 -8.88
C TYR A 32 18.05 -0.17 -9.79
N GLU A 33 18.25 -0.18 -11.11
CA GLU A 33 17.26 -0.57 -12.12
C GLU A 33 16.79 -2.03 -12.00
N VAL A 34 17.58 -2.91 -11.39
CA VAL A 34 17.21 -4.33 -11.18
C VAL A 34 16.63 -4.62 -9.80
N PHE A 35 16.50 -3.62 -8.92
CA PHE A 35 16.08 -3.84 -7.54
C PHE A 35 14.64 -4.36 -7.43
N TRP A 36 13.78 -4.09 -8.42
CA TRP A 36 12.44 -4.69 -8.44
C TRP A 36 12.47 -6.23 -8.40
N THR A 37 13.53 -6.86 -8.90
CA THR A 37 13.62 -8.33 -9.04
C THR A 37 13.71 -9.07 -7.70
N TYR A 38 14.30 -8.45 -6.67
CA TYR A 38 14.42 -9.10 -5.36
C TYR A 38 13.16 -8.97 -4.50
N ILE A 39 12.19 -8.15 -4.93
CA ILE A 39 10.97 -7.87 -4.18
C ILE A 39 9.95 -8.99 -4.46
N PRO A 40 9.70 -9.91 -3.50
CA PRO A 40 8.91 -11.11 -3.77
C PRO A 40 7.46 -10.80 -4.18
N HIS A 41 6.93 -9.66 -3.72
CA HIS A 41 5.56 -9.23 -3.99
C HIS A 41 5.27 -8.91 -5.46
N PHE A 42 6.28 -8.67 -6.31
CA PHE A 42 6.02 -8.55 -7.75
C PHE A 42 5.70 -9.90 -8.41
N ILE A 43 6.19 -11.00 -7.84
CA ILE A 43 6.13 -12.33 -8.46
C ILE A 43 5.15 -13.25 -7.76
N HIS A 44 5.25 -13.34 -6.43
CA HIS A 44 4.49 -14.31 -5.64
C HIS A 44 3.15 -13.77 -5.14
N SER A 45 2.98 -12.45 -5.08
CA SER A 45 1.77 -11.82 -4.52
C SER A 45 1.51 -10.45 -5.18
N PRO A 46 1.26 -10.42 -6.51
CA PRO A 46 1.07 -9.18 -7.24
C PRO A 46 -0.07 -8.36 -6.63
N PHE A 47 0.09 -7.04 -6.65
CA PHE A 47 -0.83 -6.06 -6.06
C PHE A 47 -1.02 -6.15 -4.53
N TYR A 48 -0.27 -6.97 -3.80
CA TYR A 48 -0.47 -7.09 -2.35
C TYR A 48 -0.05 -5.83 -1.57
N VAL A 49 1.05 -5.19 -1.99
CA VAL A 49 1.69 -4.12 -1.18
C VAL A 49 0.84 -2.86 -1.02
N TYR A 50 -0.17 -2.62 -1.88
CA TYR A 50 -1.08 -1.48 -1.68
C TYR A 50 -1.85 -1.59 -0.36
N ALA A 51 -2.15 -2.82 0.08
CA ALA A 51 -2.89 -3.08 1.30
C ALA A 51 -2.17 -2.54 2.55
N TYR A 52 -0.84 -2.47 2.53
CA TYR A 52 -0.06 -1.85 3.60
C TYR A 52 -0.29 -0.33 3.69
N ALA A 53 -0.22 0.37 2.56
CA ALA A 53 -0.49 1.80 2.52
C ALA A 53 -1.95 2.12 2.89
N PHE A 54 -2.91 1.32 2.41
CA PHE A 54 -4.30 1.43 2.81
C PHE A 54 -4.48 1.22 4.32
N GLY A 55 -3.85 0.17 4.87
CA GLY A 55 -3.90 -0.14 6.30
C GLY A 55 -3.33 0.96 7.18
N ASP A 56 -2.20 1.55 6.78
CA ASP A 56 -1.58 2.68 7.49
C ASP A 56 -2.50 3.90 7.53
N CYS A 57 -3.04 4.31 6.37
CA CYS A 57 -4.03 5.39 6.29
C CYS A 57 -5.29 5.11 7.13
N LEU A 58 -5.78 3.87 7.11
CA LEU A 58 -6.96 3.45 7.88
C LEU A 58 -6.70 3.58 9.38
N VAL A 59 -5.59 3.03 9.88
CA VAL A 59 -5.26 3.07 11.32
C VAL A 59 -5.03 4.51 11.78
N ASN A 60 -4.34 5.34 10.98
CA ASN A 60 -4.17 6.76 11.29
C ASN A 60 -5.51 7.50 11.35
N SER A 61 -6.44 7.19 10.45
CA SER A 61 -7.80 7.76 10.47
C SER A 61 -8.60 7.30 11.69
N LEU A 62 -8.56 6.02 12.04
CA LEU A 62 -9.21 5.48 13.24
C LEU A 62 -8.63 6.10 14.51
N TYR A 63 -7.32 6.32 14.57
CA TYR A 63 -6.67 6.97 15.70
C TYR A 63 -7.09 8.42 15.84
N ALA A 64 -7.19 9.17 14.75
CA ALA A 64 -7.70 10.54 14.76
C ALA A 64 -9.17 10.61 15.25
N VAL A 65 -10.02 9.67 14.84
CA VAL A 65 -11.39 9.55 15.36
C VAL A 65 -11.38 9.25 16.86
N TYR A 66 -10.54 8.32 17.31
CA TYR A 66 -10.39 8.00 18.72
C TYR A 66 -9.99 9.22 19.57
N GLN A 67 -9.01 10.01 19.11
CA GLN A 67 -8.55 11.20 19.84
C GLN A 67 -9.66 12.26 20.03
N ASN A 68 -10.63 12.31 19.11
CA ASN A 68 -11.73 13.27 19.14
C ASN A 68 -13.05 12.66 19.67
N ALA A 69 -13.08 11.39 20.05
CA ALA A 69 -14.30 10.71 20.45
C ALA A 69 -14.63 10.95 21.92
N GLU A 70 -15.83 11.49 22.20
CA GLU A 70 -16.30 11.64 23.59
C GLU A 70 -16.65 10.27 24.22
N ARG A 71 -17.38 9.38 23.51
CA ARG A 71 -17.73 8.00 23.90
C ARG A 71 -18.05 7.14 22.66
N GLY A 72 -18.03 5.80 22.77
CA GLY A 72 -18.57 4.89 21.74
C GLY A 72 -17.58 4.34 20.71
N PHE A 73 -16.34 4.84 20.69
CA PHE A 73 -15.31 4.35 19.75
C PHE A 73 -14.94 2.88 20.00
N GLN A 74 -14.72 2.51 21.26
CA GLN A 74 -14.29 1.16 21.63
C GLN A 74 -15.31 0.11 21.19
N GLU A 75 -16.61 0.38 21.39
CA GLU A 75 -17.69 -0.51 21.00
C GLU A 75 -17.74 -0.69 19.47
N LYS A 76 -17.66 0.41 18.70
CA LYS A 76 -17.59 0.36 17.22
C LYS A 76 -16.35 -0.39 16.73
N TYR A 77 -15.19 -0.13 17.34
CA TYR A 77 -13.94 -0.80 16.99
C TYR A 77 -14.00 -2.30 17.26
N PHE A 78 -14.55 -2.74 18.40
CA PHE A 78 -14.75 -4.16 18.66
C PHE A 78 -15.80 -4.80 17.75
N ALA A 79 -16.86 -4.09 17.38
CA ALA A 79 -17.83 -4.58 16.39
C ALA A 79 -17.15 -4.81 15.03
N MET A 80 -16.29 -3.88 14.60
CA MET A 80 -15.48 -4.01 13.39
C MET A 80 -14.57 -5.25 13.46
N LEU A 81 -13.79 -5.41 14.54
CA LEU A 81 -12.89 -6.55 14.70
C LEU A 81 -13.63 -7.90 14.72
N ARG A 82 -14.81 -7.97 15.36
CA ARG A 82 -15.63 -9.19 15.38
C ARG A 82 -16.17 -9.57 14.00
N ALA A 83 -16.39 -8.60 13.11
CA ALA A 83 -16.87 -8.89 11.77
C ALA A 83 -15.83 -9.63 10.92
N GLY A 84 -14.52 -9.51 11.22
CA GLY A 84 -13.46 -10.15 10.46
C GLY A 84 -13.60 -9.89 8.95
N GLY A 85 -13.49 -10.95 8.14
CA GLY A 85 -13.67 -10.88 6.68
C GLY A 85 -15.11 -11.07 6.19
N THR A 86 -16.12 -11.09 7.08
CA THR A 86 -17.51 -11.37 6.68
C THR A 86 -18.19 -10.20 5.96
N LYS A 87 -17.60 -9.01 6.02
CA LYS A 87 -18.08 -7.78 5.37
C LYS A 87 -17.01 -7.19 4.47
N HIS A 88 -17.42 -6.63 3.35
CA HIS A 88 -16.51 -5.85 2.50
C HIS A 88 -16.08 -4.57 3.23
N HIS A 89 -14.85 -4.11 3.00
CA HIS A 89 -14.29 -2.95 3.72
C HIS A 89 -15.15 -1.69 3.59
N SER A 90 -15.84 -1.50 2.45
CA SER A 90 -16.75 -0.37 2.22
C SER A 90 -18.00 -0.39 3.11
N GLU A 91 -18.49 -1.58 3.45
CA GLU A 91 -19.63 -1.74 4.37
C GLU A 91 -19.15 -1.68 5.83
N LEU A 92 -18.01 -2.33 6.11
CA LEU A 92 -17.44 -2.42 7.45
C LEU A 92 -17.04 -1.05 8.02
N LEU A 93 -16.62 -0.13 7.15
CA LEU A 93 -16.11 1.20 7.51
C LEU A 93 -17.10 2.32 7.19
N ALA A 94 -18.37 2.00 6.94
CA ALA A 94 -19.42 3.02 6.79
C ALA A 94 -19.60 3.82 8.10
N PRO A 95 -19.85 5.15 8.05
CA PRO A 95 -19.96 6.01 9.23
C PRO A 95 -21.02 5.60 10.27
#